data_AF-A0A2B4S156-F1
#
_entry.id   AF-A0A2B4S156-F1
#
_cell.length_a   1.000
_cell.length_b   1.000
_cell.length_c   1.000
_cell.angle_alpha   90.00
_cell.angle_beta   90.00
_cell.angle_gamma   90.00
#
_symmetry.space_group_name_H-M   'P 1'
#
loop_
_entity.id
_entity.type
_entity.pdbx_description
1 polymer ?
#
loop_
_entity_poly.entity_id
_entity_poly.type
_entity_poly.pdbx_seq_one_letter_code
_entity_poly.pdbx_strand_id
1 'polypeptide(L)'
;MYTTNVRMKPKAVAAERIIFLVIADSHNIIEETNALHYKLLELRRDRDFHRRKALSSNSQYHWGMYRKLKNLASREERSLKSQYYCKIIENAKNDSSSMWKAIKQTLRSNHMDTNAIFSNGNLHTNFTDIVKHLNQHFSNIGRYLDKAFRNTSSALWKNTTSDYDFKLNPVSEMFVHKELRKMEVNKAIGLDKISARLLRDAAWVITLPLTHIINNSLKFGKFPSNLKCAKVTALFKKRTVTGQATSSIRRVPIGVPQGAIPGPLVFSIHGNDLPTCLKHTSVTLFADDTALYCSAKSSTELQQMLNEVLASVAEWLNDHKFALNVAKSKFMIIASSQRLKSFGKVSLEIGDEFLDKADCYKYLGVIINETLTWRDHVNYISTNVNQRLGILRRIKHLLSIQTRELYVKSMILSLLGYGGIVWGERYNKILMAKVQLL
;
A
#
# COMPACT_ATOMS: atom_id res chain seq x y z
N MET A 1 9.83 -18.20 -9.87
CA MET A 1 8.89 -18.74 -8.86
C MET A 1 8.56 -17.64 -7.86
N TYR A 2 7.29 -17.45 -7.51
CA TYR A 2 6.88 -16.33 -6.63
C TYR A 2 6.61 -16.83 -5.21
N THR A 3 7.36 -16.33 -4.23
CA THR A 3 6.87 -16.25 -2.84
C THR A 3 5.77 -15.20 -2.79
N THR A 4 4.55 -15.62 -2.53
CA THR A 4 3.37 -14.76 -2.57
C THR A 4 3.09 -14.25 -1.17
N ASN A 5 3.23 -12.94 -1.00
CA ASN A 5 2.96 -12.28 0.27
C ASN A 5 1.57 -11.66 0.22
N VAL A 6 0.62 -12.24 0.96
CA VAL A 6 -0.74 -11.72 1.02
C VAL A 6 -0.84 -10.64 2.12
N ARG A 7 -1.42 -9.48 1.78
CA ARG A 7 -1.54 -8.28 2.64
C ARG A 7 -2.97 -8.12 3.20
N MET A 8 -3.18 -8.07 4.52
CA MET A 8 -4.53 -7.89 5.13
C MET A 8 -4.65 -6.72 6.14
N LYS A 9 -5.90 -6.24 6.35
CA LYS A 9 -6.34 -5.20 7.33
C LYS A 9 -7.18 -5.83 8.46
N PRO A 10 -6.92 -5.49 9.74
CA PRO A 10 -7.92 -5.58 10.83
C PRO A 10 -8.43 -4.19 11.29
N LYS A 11 -9.70 -4.12 11.69
CA LYS A 11 -10.32 -2.99 12.42
C LYS A 11 -9.82 -2.97 13.88
N ALA A 12 -9.66 -1.77 14.44
CA ALA A 12 -9.12 -1.53 15.77
C ALA A 12 -10.18 -1.72 16.88
N VAL A 13 -9.72 -2.10 18.07
CA VAL A 13 -10.38 -1.79 19.35
C VAL A 13 -9.32 -1.19 20.28
N ALA A 14 -9.72 -0.14 21.01
CA ALA A 14 -8.91 0.68 21.88
C ALA A 14 -8.39 -0.08 23.11
N ALA A 15 -7.23 0.34 23.63
CA ALA A 15 -6.84 0.06 25.00
C ALA A 15 -6.13 1.30 25.58
N GLU A 16 -6.55 1.64 26.80
CA GLU A 16 -6.20 2.84 27.53
C GLU A 16 -4.76 2.82 28.08
N ARG A 17 -4.36 4.01 28.51
CA ARG A 17 -3.01 4.46 28.85
C ARG A 17 -2.41 3.73 30.05
N ILE A 18 -1.21 3.18 29.88
CA ILE A 18 -0.24 3.01 30.97
C ILE A 18 1.12 3.55 30.48
N ILE A 19 1.62 4.57 31.17
CA ILE A 19 2.88 5.28 30.86
C ILE A 19 4.02 4.53 31.56
N PHE A 20 4.84 3.81 30.79
CA PHE A 20 6.17 3.40 31.23
C PHE A 20 7.23 4.25 30.52
N LEU A 21 8.02 4.97 31.31
CA LEU A 21 9.19 5.73 30.90
C LEU A 21 10.35 4.75 30.70
N VAL A 22 10.51 4.24 29.48
CA VAL A 22 11.73 3.52 29.09
C VAL A 22 12.66 4.50 28.39
N ILE A 23 13.79 4.79 29.02
CA ILE A 23 14.89 5.57 28.43
C ILE A 23 15.53 4.66 27.37
N ALA A 24 15.17 4.87 26.10
CA ALA A 24 15.80 4.14 25.00
C ALA A 24 17.30 4.53 24.94
N ASP A 25 18.14 3.51 25.07
CA ASP A 25 19.60 3.59 25.10
C ASP A 25 20.17 4.44 23.98
N SER A 26 21.01 5.40 24.37
CA SER A 26 21.75 6.29 23.47
C SER A 26 22.77 5.57 22.58
N HIS A 27 22.98 4.26 22.71
CA HIS A 27 24.10 3.55 22.07
C HIS A 27 23.92 3.29 20.56
N ASN A 28 22.70 3.05 20.05
CA ASN A 28 22.49 2.77 18.61
C ASN A 28 22.56 4.00 17.69
N ILE A 29 22.64 5.22 18.24
CA ILE A 29 22.68 6.49 17.47
C ILE A 29 24.13 6.85 17.08
N ILE A 30 25.12 6.12 17.59
CA ILE A 30 26.45 6.67 17.85
C ILE A 30 27.57 6.17 16.92
N GLU A 31 27.38 5.11 16.12
CA GLU A 31 28.49 4.48 15.39
C GLU A 31 28.90 5.13 14.04
N GLU A 32 28.16 6.11 13.50
CA GLU A 32 28.41 6.61 12.13
C GLU A 32 29.21 7.93 12.00
N THR A 33 29.69 8.55 13.07
CA THR A 33 30.57 9.75 12.97
C THR A 33 31.67 9.77 14.03
N ASN A 34 32.70 8.94 13.84
CA ASN A 34 33.79 8.73 14.79
C ASN A 34 34.40 10.04 15.35
N ALA A 35 34.71 11.04 14.52
CA ALA A 35 35.37 12.27 14.99
C ALA A 35 34.49 13.17 15.89
N LEU A 36 33.22 13.40 15.55
CA LEU A 36 32.31 14.19 16.39
C LEU A 36 31.90 13.42 17.65
N HIS A 37 31.85 12.08 17.57
CA HIS A 37 31.56 11.25 18.72
C HIS A 37 32.65 11.38 19.80
N TYR A 38 33.93 11.30 19.43
CA TYR A 38 35.04 11.48 20.36
C TYR A 38 35.01 12.86 21.04
N LYS A 39 34.71 13.92 20.29
CA LYS A 39 34.55 15.28 20.83
C LYS A 39 33.42 15.38 21.86
N LEU A 40 32.28 14.72 21.64
CA LEU A 40 31.19 14.68 22.63
C LEU A 40 31.60 13.91 23.89
N LEU A 41 32.34 12.80 23.75
CA LEU A 41 32.85 12.03 24.88
C LEU A 41 33.82 12.84 25.73
N GLU A 42 34.73 13.58 25.10
CA GLU A 42 35.67 14.48 25.76
C GLU A 42 34.93 15.58 26.54
N LEU A 43 34.00 16.27 25.89
CA LEU A 43 33.16 17.30 26.54
C LEU A 43 32.37 16.75 27.74
N ARG A 44 31.92 15.49 27.69
CA ARG A 44 31.22 14.83 28.81
C ARG A 44 32.19 14.48 29.95
N ARG A 45 33.39 13.98 29.63
CA ARG A 45 34.45 13.68 30.61
C ARG A 45 34.86 14.95 31.36
N ASP A 46 35.12 16.04 30.65
CA ASP A 46 35.52 17.32 31.25
C ASP A 46 34.38 17.93 32.08
N ARG A 47 33.14 17.87 31.57
CA ARG A 47 31.95 18.28 32.32
C ARG A 47 31.86 17.54 33.67
N ASP A 48 32.05 16.22 33.65
CA ASP A 48 31.93 15.39 34.85
C ASP A 48 33.11 15.57 35.81
N PHE A 49 34.30 15.88 35.29
CA PHE A 49 35.44 16.33 36.10
C PHE A 49 35.13 17.62 36.85
N HIS A 50 34.69 18.67 36.15
CA HIS A 50 34.36 19.96 36.78
C HIS A 50 33.16 19.85 37.72
N ARG A 51 32.17 18.99 37.43
CA ARG A 51 31.06 18.70 38.35
C ARG A 51 31.55 18.08 39.66
N ARG A 52 32.42 17.06 39.60
CA ARG A 52 32.99 16.43 40.79
C ARG A 52 33.80 17.41 41.63
N LYS A 53 34.67 18.21 40.99
CA LYS A 53 35.46 19.24 41.67
C LYS A 53 34.59 20.33 42.31
N ALA A 54 33.56 20.80 41.61
CA ALA A 54 32.62 21.79 42.15
C ALA A 54 31.89 21.28 43.40
N LEU A 55 31.51 20.00 43.43
CA LEU A 55 30.88 19.37 44.59
C LEU A 55 31.84 19.20 45.78
N SER A 56 33.13 18.95 45.53
CA SER A 56 34.13 18.77 46.60
C SER A 56 34.68 20.07 47.17
N SER A 57 34.81 21.13 46.36
CA SER A 57 35.49 22.38 46.77
C SER A 57 34.57 23.60 46.85
N ASN A 58 33.29 23.45 46.51
CA ASN A 58 32.31 24.54 46.34
C ASN A 58 32.81 25.74 45.50
N SER A 59 33.76 25.49 44.59
CA SER A 59 34.42 26.53 43.82
C SER A 59 33.51 27.11 42.74
N GLN A 60 33.35 28.43 42.76
CA GLN A 60 32.58 29.17 41.77
C GLN A 60 33.15 29.02 40.34
N TYR A 61 34.47 28.88 40.21
CA TYR A 61 35.14 28.59 38.94
C TYR A 61 34.68 27.24 38.37
N HIS A 62 34.73 26.17 39.17
CA HIS A 62 34.33 24.84 38.70
C HIS A 62 32.83 24.77 38.37
N TRP A 63 31.96 25.47 39.12
CA TRP A 63 30.54 25.62 38.78
C TRP A 63 30.32 26.35 37.44
N GLY A 64 31.07 27.43 37.19
CA GLY A 64 31.05 28.16 35.93
C GLY A 64 31.47 27.29 34.74
N MET A 65 32.56 26.54 34.88
CA MET A 65 33.08 25.66 33.84
C MET A 65 32.16 24.46 33.58
N TYR A 66 31.57 23.86 34.63
CA TYR A 66 30.54 22.82 34.48
C TYR A 66 29.36 23.31 33.65
N ARG A 67 28.85 24.53 33.91
CA ARG A 67 27.72 25.10 33.16
C ARG A 67 28.07 25.30 31.69
N LYS A 68 29.26 25.82 31.40
CA LYS A 68 29.78 26.00 30.04
C LYS A 68 29.88 24.67 29.29
N LEU A 69 30.54 23.68 29.89
CA LEU A 69 30.75 22.35 29.30
C LEU A 69 29.44 21.56 29.14
N LYS A 70 28.51 21.66 30.10
CA LYS A 70 27.16 21.09 29.98
C LYS A 70 26.43 21.65 28.75
N ASN A 71 26.50 22.96 28.55
CA ASN A 71 25.87 23.62 27.40
C ASN A 71 26.53 23.22 26.07
N LEU A 72 27.86 23.11 26.03
CA LEU A 72 28.61 22.64 24.87
C LEU A 72 28.27 21.19 24.53
N ALA A 73 28.34 20.27 25.50
CA ALA A 73 27.97 18.87 25.32
C ALA A 73 26.52 18.73 24.84
N SER A 74 25.59 19.52 25.38
CA SER A 74 24.18 19.52 24.96
C SER A 74 23.96 20.09 23.56
N ARG A 75 24.82 21.01 23.09
CA ARG A 75 24.80 21.51 21.69
C ARG A 75 25.34 20.45 20.74
N GLU A 76 26.48 19.84 21.08
CA GLU A 76 27.11 18.81 20.26
C GLU A 76 26.21 17.57 20.12
N GLU A 77 25.57 17.14 21.21
CA GLU A 77 24.61 16.02 21.18
C GLU A 77 23.39 16.32 20.29
N ARG A 78 22.88 17.55 20.31
CA ARG A 78 21.80 17.98 19.40
C ARG A 78 22.26 18.00 17.95
N SER A 79 23.48 18.45 17.69
CA SER A 79 24.09 18.46 16.35
C SER A 79 24.20 17.04 15.78
N LEU A 80 24.75 16.11 16.57
CA LEU A 80 24.88 14.69 16.19
C LEU A 80 23.54 14.04 15.88
N LYS A 81 22.55 14.22 16.77
CA LYS A 81 21.19 13.73 16.52
C LYS A 81 20.60 14.32 15.24
N SER A 82 20.82 15.61 15.00
CA SER A 82 20.35 16.26 13.77
C SER A 82 20.99 15.66 12.53
N GLN A 83 22.31 15.48 12.51
CA GLN A 83 23.03 14.90 11.37
C GLN A 83 22.55 13.48 11.07
N TYR A 84 22.41 12.64 12.12
CA TYR A 84 21.91 11.28 11.99
C TYR A 84 20.53 11.23 11.34
N TYR A 85 19.55 11.97 11.88
CA TYR A 85 18.19 11.94 11.34
C TYR A 85 18.08 12.58 9.96
N CYS A 86 18.86 13.64 9.67
CA CYS A 86 18.91 14.22 8.34
C CYS A 86 19.41 13.21 7.31
N LYS A 87 20.52 12.50 7.61
CA LYS A 87 21.08 11.47 6.74
C LYS A 87 20.10 10.34 6.44
N ILE A 88 19.39 9.84 7.44
CA ILE A 88 18.39 8.77 7.24
C ILE A 88 17.23 9.24 6.36
N ILE A 89 16.73 10.47 6.57
CA ILE A 89 15.63 11.03 5.78
C ILE A 89 16.09 11.31 4.34
N GLU A 90 17.29 11.85 4.14
CA GLU A 90 17.86 12.14 2.83
C GLU A 90 18.12 10.88 2.02
N ASN A 91 18.62 9.82 2.66
CA ASN A 91 18.77 8.50 2.03
C ASN A 91 17.43 7.91 1.57
N ALA A 92 16.32 8.30 2.21
CA ALA A 92 14.99 7.82 1.90
C ALA A 92 14.23 8.69 0.88
N LYS A 93 14.84 9.73 0.30
CA LYS A 93 14.19 10.75 -0.55
C LYS A 93 13.37 10.21 -1.72
N ASN A 94 13.72 9.04 -2.26
CA ASN A 94 13.10 8.46 -3.45
C ASN A 94 12.04 7.39 -3.15
N ASP A 95 11.83 7.03 -1.88
CA ASP A 95 10.82 6.04 -1.49
C ASP A 95 9.95 6.57 -0.35
N SER A 96 8.69 6.86 -0.67
CA SER A 96 7.70 7.33 0.31
C SER A 96 7.54 6.39 1.51
N SER A 97 7.69 5.07 1.33
CA SER A 97 7.57 4.11 2.42
C SER A 97 8.78 4.18 3.34
N SER A 98 9.99 4.23 2.80
CA SER A 98 11.23 4.38 3.56
C SER A 98 11.30 5.75 4.24
N MET A 99 10.81 6.80 3.57
CA MET A 99 10.75 8.14 4.14
C MET A 99 9.83 8.19 5.36
N TRP A 100 8.68 7.53 5.28
CA TRP A 100 7.79 7.42 6.44
C TRP A 100 8.41 6.61 7.58
N LYS A 101 9.19 5.57 7.29
CA LYS A 101 9.94 4.81 8.31
C LYS A 101 11.00 5.68 8.97
N ALA A 102 11.78 6.43 8.18
CA ALA A 102 12.78 7.38 8.67
C ALA A 102 12.15 8.42 9.63
N ILE A 103 11.03 9.00 9.22
CA ILE A 103 10.26 9.95 10.06
C ILE A 103 9.78 9.26 11.33
N LYS A 104 9.24 8.04 11.26
CA LYS A 104 8.82 7.30 12.46
C LYS A 104 9.96 7.01 13.41
N GLN A 105 11.18 6.77 12.93
CA GLN A 105 12.35 6.59 13.79
C GLN A 105 12.70 7.86 14.57
N THR A 106 12.43 9.04 13.98
CA THR A 106 12.60 10.32 14.70
C THR A 106 11.55 10.54 15.79
N LEU A 107 10.41 9.85 15.70
CA LEU A 107 9.32 9.90 16.67
C LEU A 107 9.54 8.82 17.74
N ARG A 108 9.56 9.20 19.02
CA ARG A 108 9.48 8.21 20.12
C ARG A 108 8.14 7.48 20.01
N SER A 109 8.16 6.18 19.71
CA SER A 109 6.96 5.38 19.52
C SER A 109 6.82 4.30 20.60
N ASN A 110 5.86 4.49 21.50
CA ASN A 110 5.36 3.48 22.44
C ASN A 110 4.09 2.85 21.85
N HIS A 111 4.21 1.83 21.02
CA HIS A 111 3.03 1.06 20.59
C HIS A 111 3.30 -0.43 20.79
N MET A 112 2.53 -1.05 21.70
CA MET A 112 2.29 -2.49 21.65
C MET A 112 1.07 -2.71 20.76
N ASP A 113 1.23 -3.51 19.72
CA ASP A 113 0.15 -3.83 18.78
C ASP A 113 -0.25 -5.31 18.95
N THR A 114 -1.55 -5.59 18.99
CA THR A 114 -2.13 -6.94 18.95
C THR A 114 -2.24 -7.48 17.51
N ASN A 115 -1.85 -8.74 17.30
CA ASN A 115 -1.97 -9.45 16.01
C ASN A 115 -3.14 -10.43 16.11
N ALA A 116 -4.19 -10.30 15.29
CA ALA A 116 -5.29 -11.27 15.29
C ALA A 116 -5.98 -11.41 13.93
N ILE A 117 -6.52 -12.59 13.63
CA ILE A 117 -7.48 -12.84 12.55
C ILE A 117 -8.73 -13.51 13.11
N PHE A 118 -9.87 -13.29 12.47
CA PHE A 118 -11.10 -13.99 12.79
C PHE A 118 -11.35 -15.06 11.72
N SER A 119 -11.53 -16.31 12.10
CA SER A 119 -11.80 -17.43 11.19
C SER A 119 -12.71 -18.45 11.89
N ASN A 120 -13.75 -18.94 11.20
CA ASN A 120 -14.68 -19.94 11.71
C ASN A 120 -15.31 -19.60 13.07
N GLY A 121 -15.65 -18.32 13.30
CA GLY A 121 -16.23 -17.85 14.56
C GLY A 121 -15.22 -17.60 15.69
N ASN A 122 -13.93 -17.87 15.47
CA ASN A 122 -12.89 -17.77 16.50
C ASN A 122 -11.83 -16.70 16.18
N LEU A 123 -11.31 -16.05 17.22
CA LEU A 123 -10.21 -15.09 17.14
C LEU A 123 -8.87 -15.82 17.33
N HIS A 124 -8.03 -15.82 16.30
CA HIS A 124 -6.68 -16.38 16.34
C HIS A 124 -5.65 -15.26 16.47
N THR A 125 -4.89 -15.27 17.56
CA THR A 125 -3.84 -14.28 17.85
C THR A 125 -2.42 -14.79 17.59
N ASN A 126 -2.25 -16.11 17.51
CA ASN A 126 -0.97 -16.77 17.24
C ASN A 126 -0.59 -16.64 15.75
N PHE A 127 0.63 -16.18 15.47
CA PHE A 127 1.12 -15.98 14.11
C PHE A 127 1.16 -17.26 13.26
N THR A 128 1.49 -18.41 13.86
CA THR A 128 1.51 -19.70 13.16
C THR A 128 0.11 -20.12 12.72
N ASP A 129 -0.88 -19.93 13.60
CA ASP A 129 -2.28 -20.21 13.29
C ASP A 129 -2.81 -19.26 12.22
N ILE A 130 -2.45 -17.97 12.32
CA ILE A 130 -2.79 -16.96 11.30
C ILE A 130 -2.30 -17.39 9.91
N VAL A 131 -1.02 -17.78 9.80
CA VAL A 131 -0.40 -18.21 8.55
C VAL A 131 -1.05 -19.50 8.01
N LYS A 132 -1.40 -20.45 8.89
CA LYS A 132 -2.05 -21.71 8.51
C LYS A 132 -3.45 -21.46 7.92
N HIS A 133 -4.27 -20.66 8.58
CA HIS A 133 -5.62 -20.34 8.11
C HIS A 133 -5.58 -19.57 6.78
N LEU A 134 -4.65 -18.62 6.63
CA LEU A 134 -4.45 -17.92 5.35
C LEU A 134 -4.06 -18.88 4.23
N ASN A 135 -3.11 -19.79 4.48
CA ASN A 135 -2.69 -20.75 3.47
C ASN A 135 -3.83 -21.68 3.03
N GLN A 136 -4.64 -22.14 3.98
CA GLN A 136 -5.84 -22.93 3.68
C GLN A 136 -6.85 -22.13 2.84
N HIS A 137 -7.10 -20.88 3.19
CA HIS A 137 -8.01 -20.01 2.45
C HIS A 137 -7.55 -19.83 0.99
N PHE A 138 -6.33 -19.34 0.75
CA PHE A 138 -5.85 -19.05 -0.61
C PHE A 138 -5.64 -20.29 -1.48
N SER A 139 -5.32 -21.44 -0.88
CA SER A 139 -5.19 -22.69 -1.64
C SER A 139 -6.53 -23.25 -2.09
N ASN A 140 -7.60 -22.93 -1.35
CA ASN A 140 -8.93 -23.49 -1.60
C ASN A 140 -9.88 -22.50 -2.28
N ILE A 141 -9.66 -21.19 -2.17
CA ILE A 141 -10.58 -20.18 -2.73
C ILE A 141 -10.83 -20.38 -4.21
N GLY A 142 -9.80 -20.69 -5.00
CA GLY A 142 -9.97 -20.99 -6.42
C GLY A 142 -10.89 -22.17 -6.69
N ARG A 143 -10.84 -23.24 -5.86
CA ARG A 143 -11.74 -24.40 -6.00
C ARG A 143 -13.16 -24.10 -5.53
N TYR A 144 -13.32 -23.27 -4.50
CA TYR A 144 -14.64 -22.84 -4.05
C TYR A 144 -15.32 -21.97 -5.09
N LEU A 145 -14.58 -21.01 -5.66
CA LEU A 145 -15.05 -20.18 -6.76
C LEU A 145 -15.38 -21.03 -7.99
N ASP A 146 -14.48 -21.93 -8.41
CA ASP A 146 -14.76 -22.81 -9.54
C ASP A 146 -15.99 -23.69 -9.32
N LYS A 147 -16.21 -24.20 -8.10
CA LYS A 147 -17.45 -24.90 -7.73
C LYS A 147 -18.69 -24.01 -7.82
N ALA A 148 -18.61 -22.76 -7.39
CA ALA A 148 -19.71 -21.81 -7.48
C ALA A 148 -20.10 -21.51 -8.95
N PHE A 149 -19.13 -21.57 -9.87
CA PHE A 149 -19.32 -21.29 -11.30
C PHE A 149 -19.52 -22.53 -12.18
N ARG A 150 -19.74 -23.73 -11.62
CA ARG A 150 -19.79 -25.01 -12.37
C ARG A 150 -21.00 -25.19 -13.28
N ASN A 151 -22.10 -24.49 -13.01
CA ASN A 151 -23.35 -24.64 -13.77
C ASN A 151 -23.47 -23.64 -14.92
N THR A 152 -22.43 -22.86 -15.19
CA THR A 152 -22.44 -21.82 -16.20
C THR A 152 -21.81 -22.36 -17.48
N SER A 153 -22.61 -22.51 -18.53
CA SER A 153 -22.15 -22.84 -19.87
C SER A 153 -21.07 -21.86 -20.30
N SER A 154 -19.86 -22.33 -20.62
CA SER A 154 -18.75 -21.47 -20.99
C SER A 154 -19.02 -20.79 -22.33
N ALA A 155 -19.68 -19.63 -22.32
CA ALA A 155 -19.76 -18.74 -23.47
C ALA A 155 -18.49 -17.89 -23.61
N LEU A 156 -17.30 -18.48 -23.33
CA LEU A 156 -16.03 -17.76 -23.27
C LEU A 156 -15.64 -17.07 -24.60
N TRP A 157 -16.40 -17.27 -25.67
CA TRP A 157 -16.22 -16.61 -26.94
C TRP A 157 -17.57 -16.55 -27.67
N LYS A 158 -18.43 -15.57 -27.35
CA LYS A 158 -19.32 -15.04 -28.40
C LYS A 158 -18.36 -14.37 -29.39
N ASN A 159 -18.18 -14.97 -30.57
CA ASN A 159 -17.27 -14.55 -31.63
C ASN A 159 -17.37 -13.03 -31.90
N THR A 160 -16.62 -12.22 -31.18
CA THR A 160 -16.37 -10.83 -31.50
C THR A 160 -15.21 -10.84 -32.48
N THR A 161 -15.52 -10.63 -33.76
CA THR A 161 -14.54 -10.33 -34.79
C THR A 161 -13.88 -8.99 -34.44
N SER A 162 -12.80 -9.05 -33.65
CA SER A 162 -11.91 -7.92 -33.41
C SER A 162 -10.98 -7.80 -34.62
N ASP A 163 -10.88 -6.59 -35.21
CA ASP A 163 -9.85 -6.25 -36.22
C ASP A 163 -8.42 -6.31 -35.65
N TYR A 164 -8.27 -6.42 -34.33
CA TYR A 164 -7.00 -6.50 -33.65
C TYR A 164 -6.74 -7.91 -33.13
N ASP A 165 -5.71 -8.55 -33.71
CA ASP A 165 -5.24 -9.87 -33.33
C ASP A 165 -4.08 -9.73 -32.32
N PHE A 166 -4.38 -9.95 -31.04
CA PHE A 166 -3.34 -9.98 -30.01
C PHE A 166 -2.57 -11.30 -30.08
N LYS A 167 -1.32 -11.23 -30.56
CA LYS A 167 -0.40 -12.38 -30.60
C LYS A 167 0.78 -12.19 -29.67
N LEU A 168 1.02 -13.23 -28.86
CA LEU A 168 2.25 -13.35 -28.10
C LEU A 168 3.36 -13.84 -29.03
N ASN A 169 4.28 -12.94 -29.36
CA ASN A 169 5.43 -13.29 -30.18
C ASN A 169 6.45 -14.10 -29.38
N PRO A 170 7.16 -15.05 -30.02
CA PRO A 170 8.26 -15.75 -29.38
C PRO A 170 9.35 -14.77 -28.97
N VAL A 171 9.96 -15.01 -27.82
CA VAL A 171 11.08 -14.22 -27.31
C VAL A 171 12.40 -14.72 -27.87
N SER A 172 13.35 -13.81 -28.10
CA SER A 172 14.71 -14.15 -28.53
C SER A 172 15.61 -14.45 -27.34
N GLU A 173 16.67 -15.22 -27.58
CA GLU A 173 17.71 -15.49 -26.57
C GLU A 173 18.36 -14.21 -26.07
N MET A 174 18.62 -13.26 -26.97
CA MET A 174 19.18 -11.96 -26.62
C MET A 174 18.28 -11.17 -25.65
N PHE A 175 16.96 -11.22 -25.87
CA PHE A 175 15.98 -10.63 -24.97
C PHE A 175 16.04 -11.27 -23.58
N VAL A 176 16.01 -12.61 -23.50
CA VAL A 176 16.06 -13.35 -22.24
C VAL A 176 17.37 -13.08 -21.50
N HIS A 177 18.51 -13.07 -22.21
CA HIS A 177 19.81 -12.75 -21.63
C HIS A 177 19.85 -11.35 -21.01
N LYS A 178 19.32 -10.35 -21.73
CA LYS A 178 19.24 -8.97 -21.25
C LYS A 178 18.38 -8.85 -20.00
N GLU A 179 17.25 -9.53 -19.94
CA GLU A 179 16.37 -9.52 -18.77
C GLU A 179 17.00 -10.23 -17.55
N LEU A 180 17.72 -11.34 -17.76
CA LEU A 180 18.51 -11.98 -16.70
C LEU A 180 19.57 -11.04 -16.12
N ARG A 181 20.29 -10.30 -16.98
CA ARG A 181 21.32 -9.34 -16.55
C ARG A 181 20.77 -8.15 -15.77
N LYS A 182 19.52 -7.74 -16.04
CA LYS A 182 18.82 -6.67 -15.32
C LYS A 182 18.27 -7.08 -13.95
N MET A 183 18.30 -8.37 -13.59
CA MET A 183 17.72 -8.84 -12.33
C MET A 183 18.42 -8.19 -11.12
N GLU A 184 17.60 -7.70 -10.18
CA GLU A 184 18.07 -7.19 -8.89
C GLU A 184 18.58 -8.34 -8.01
N VAL A 185 19.85 -8.28 -7.61
CA VAL A 185 20.53 -9.36 -6.86
C VAL A 185 19.95 -9.65 -5.49
N ASN A 186 19.27 -8.68 -4.88
CA ASN A 186 18.75 -8.77 -3.52
C ASN A 186 17.28 -9.18 -3.46
N LYS A 187 16.72 -9.71 -4.57
CA LYS A 187 15.34 -10.24 -4.59
C LYS A 187 15.22 -11.46 -3.69
N ALA A 188 14.04 -11.59 -3.09
CA ALA A 188 13.69 -12.75 -2.27
C ALA A 188 13.83 -14.05 -3.08
N ILE A 189 14.42 -15.06 -2.44
CA ILE A 189 14.67 -16.37 -3.03
C ILE A 189 13.34 -17.13 -3.15
N GLY A 190 13.13 -17.76 -4.32
CA GLY A 190 11.95 -18.56 -4.61
C GLY A 190 11.93 -19.91 -3.90
N LEU A 191 10.91 -20.72 -4.20
CA LEU A 191 10.77 -22.08 -3.68
C LEU A 191 11.86 -23.05 -4.17
N ASP A 192 12.47 -22.73 -5.31
CA ASP A 192 13.61 -23.42 -5.92
C ASP A 192 14.92 -23.21 -5.16
N LYS A 193 14.96 -22.29 -4.18
CA LYS A 193 16.19 -21.86 -3.48
C LYS A 193 17.26 -21.26 -4.40
N ILE A 194 16.88 -20.86 -5.63
CA ILE A 194 17.78 -20.25 -6.59
C ILE A 194 17.76 -18.73 -6.38
N SER A 195 18.92 -18.15 -6.09
CA SER A 195 19.03 -16.69 -5.90
C SER A 195 19.00 -15.94 -7.22
N ALA A 196 18.48 -14.70 -7.20
CA ALA A 196 18.52 -13.82 -8.37
C ALA A 196 19.96 -13.52 -8.82
N ARG A 197 20.91 -13.48 -7.88
CA ARG A 197 22.34 -13.36 -8.19
C ARG A 197 22.83 -14.55 -9.02
N LEU A 198 22.52 -15.77 -8.60
CA LEU A 198 22.93 -16.98 -9.33
C LEU A 198 22.35 -17.00 -10.74
N LEU A 199 21.07 -16.65 -10.92
CA LEU A 199 20.45 -16.54 -12.26
C LEU A 199 21.15 -15.52 -13.15
N ARG A 200 21.52 -14.37 -12.58
CA ARG A 200 22.20 -13.29 -13.30
C ARG A 200 23.64 -13.67 -13.71
N ASP A 201 24.35 -14.34 -12.81
CA ASP A 201 25.74 -14.73 -13.03
C ASP A 201 25.81 -15.93 -14.02
N ALA A 202 24.85 -16.85 -13.94
CA ALA A 202 24.70 -17.98 -14.86
C ALA A 202 23.99 -17.63 -16.18
N ALA A 203 23.68 -16.35 -16.44
CA ALA A 203 22.84 -15.93 -17.57
C ALA A 203 23.29 -16.49 -18.92
N TRP A 204 24.60 -16.55 -19.16
CA TRP A 204 25.19 -17.08 -20.39
C TRP A 204 24.86 -18.56 -20.63
N VAL A 205 24.69 -19.36 -19.58
CA VAL A 205 24.42 -20.80 -19.68
C VAL A 205 22.92 -21.07 -19.73
N ILE A 206 22.13 -20.33 -18.94
CA ILE A 206 20.70 -20.63 -18.76
C ILE A 206 19.79 -19.92 -19.77
N THR A 207 20.28 -18.92 -20.52
CA THR A 207 19.50 -18.19 -21.52
C THR A 207 18.82 -19.13 -22.51
N LEU A 208 19.57 -20.06 -23.10
CA LEU A 208 19.08 -20.97 -24.13
C LEU A 208 17.92 -21.86 -23.61
N PRO A 209 18.10 -22.65 -22.53
CA PRO A 209 17.02 -23.49 -22.02
C PRO A 209 15.82 -22.68 -21.52
N LEU A 210 16.03 -21.51 -20.90
CA LEU A 210 14.93 -20.65 -20.48
C LEU A 210 14.14 -20.09 -21.65
N THR A 211 14.80 -19.69 -22.73
CA THR A 211 14.14 -19.20 -23.95
C THR A 211 13.23 -20.27 -24.53
N HIS A 212 13.71 -21.52 -24.60
CA HIS A 212 12.91 -22.66 -25.04
C HIS A 212 11.68 -22.89 -24.15
N ILE A 213 11.85 -22.87 -22.82
CA ILE A 213 10.74 -23.05 -21.87
C ILE A 213 9.71 -21.92 -21.99
N ILE A 214 10.15 -20.67 -22.12
CA ILE A 214 9.26 -19.51 -22.27
C ILE A 214 8.48 -19.62 -23.57
N ASN A 215 9.15 -19.87 -24.70
CA ASN A 215 8.48 -19.99 -26.00
C ASN A 215 7.50 -21.17 -26.05
N ASN A 216 7.82 -22.30 -25.43
CA ASN A 216 6.86 -23.40 -25.28
C ASN A 216 5.67 -23.00 -24.40
N SER A 217 5.90 -22.23 -23.33
CA SER A 217 4.81 -21.74 -22.47
C SER A 217 3.87 -20.79 -23.23
N LEU A 218 4.42 -19.89 -24.06
CA LEU A 218 3.66 -18.96 -24.90
C LEU A 218 2.91 -19.70 -26.02
N LYS A 219 3.57 -20.65 -26.70
CA LYS A 219 3.01 -21.39 -27.84
C LYS A 219 1.89 -22.34 -27.43
N PHE A 220 2.05 -23.05 -26.31
CA PHE A 220 1.11 -24.10 -25.89
C PHE A 220 0.18 -23.67 -24.75
N GLY A 221 0.34 -22.45 -24.21
CA GLY A 221 -0.38 -22.01 -23.01
C GLY A 221 -0.09 -22.84 -21.75
N LYS A 222 0.99 -23.63 -21.77
CA LYS A 222 1.34 -24.58 -20.71
C LYS A 222 2.53 -24.07 -19.90
N PHE A 223 2.26 -23.61 -18.68
CA PHE A 223 3.31 -23.24 -17.73
C PHE A 223 3.75 -24.45 -16.89
N PRO A 224 5.06 -24.61 -16.61
CA PRO A 224 5.57 -25.68 -15.75
C PRO A 224 4.86 -25.74 -14.40
N SER A 225 4.45 -26.95 -13.98
CA SER A 225 3.71 -27.14 -12.71
C SER A 225 4.46 -26.59 -11.50
N ASN A 226 5.78 -26.67 -11.50
CA ASN A 226 6.63 -26.16 -10.42
C ASN A 226 6.53 -24.63 -10.28
N LEU A 227 6.24 -23.91 -11.38
CA LEU A 227 6.00 -22.46 -11.36
C LEU A 227 4.59 -22.08 -10.86
N LYS A 228 3.68 -23.04 -10.70
CA LYS A 228 2.30 -22.87 -10.16
C LYS A 228 2.20 -23.17 -8.66
N CYS A 229 3.34 -23.30 -7.99
CA CYS A 229 3.41 -23.49 -6.54
C CYS A 229 3.67 -22.16 -5.85
N ALA A 230 3.02 -21.95 -4.71
CA ALA A 230 3.21 -20.77 -3.88
C ALA A 230 3.42 -21.15 -2.42
N LYS A 231 4.16 -20.30 -1.71
CA LYS A 231 4.29 -20.34 -0.25
C LYS A 231 3.67 -19.07 0.31
N VAL A 232 2.62 -19.25 1.11
CA VAL A 232 1.85 -18.15 1.67
C VAL A 232 2.53 -17.69 2.95
N THR A 233 2.91 -16.41 2.98
CA THR A 233 3.40 -15.73 4.18
C THR A 233 2.45 -14.59 4.52
N ALA A 234 2.04 -14.50 5.78
CA ALA A 234 1.16 -13.45 6.26
C ALA A 234 1.93 -12.14 6.42
N LEU A 235 1.52 -11.09 5.68
CA LEU A 235 2.03 -9.73 5.89
C LEU A 235 0.92 -8.81 6.42
N PHE A 236 1.15 -8.21 7.58
CA PHE A 236 0.23 -7.22 8.14
C PHE A 236 0.43 -5.84 7.49
N LYS A 237 -0.65 -5.22 7.01
CA LYS A 237 -0.59 -3.95 6.24
C LYS A 237 0.00 -2.76 7.02
N LYS A 238 0.11 -2.83 8.36
CA LYS A 238 0.72 -1.79 9.22
C LYS A 238 2.17 -2.09 9.68
N ARG A 239 2.73 -3.27 9.41
CA ARG A 239 4.06 -3.66 9.91
C ARG A 239 5.01 -4.02 8.77
N THR A 240 6.29 -3.71 8.97
CA THR A 240 7.41 -4.20 8.12
C THR A 240 8.01 -5.49 8.67
N VAL A 241 7.50 -5.99 9.79
CA VAL A 241 7.97 -7.25 10.38
C VAL A 241 7.22 -8.39 9.68
N THR A 242 7.88 -9.01 8.71
CA THR A 242 7.57 -10.39 8.29
C THR A 242 7.58 -11.24 9.55
N GLY A 243 6.44 -11.79 9.95
CA GLY A 243 6.48 -12.80 11.01
C GLY A 243 7.26 -14.02 10.49
N GLN A 244 8.07 -14.61 11.36
CA GLN A 244 9.02 -15.67 11.00
C GLN A 244 8.34 -17.00 10.62
N ALA A 245 7.05 -17.19 10.91
CA ALA A 245 6.32 -18.39 10.51
C ALA A 245 5.94 -18.33 9.02
N THR A 246 6.22 -19.43 8.33
CA THR A 246 5.83 -19.59 6.94
C THR A 246 5.03 -20.87 6.77
N SER A 247 4.08 -20.87 5.85
CA SER A 247 3.22 -22.03 5.63
C SER A 247 3.90 -23.12 4.81
N SER A 248 3.32 -24.32 4.83
CA SER A 248 3.67 -25.41 3.92
C SER A 248 3.41 -25.01 2.46
N ILE A 249 4.25 -25.48 1.53
CA ILE A 249 4.08 -25.25 0.09
C ILE A 249 2.74 -25.84 -0.36
N ARG A 250 1.99 -25.07 -1.17
CA ARG A 250 0.73 -25.55 -1.76
C ARG A 250 0.65 -25.16 -3.24
N ARG A 251 -0.05 -26.01 -4.00
CA ARG A 251 -0.36 -25.76 -5.41
C ARG A 251 -1.53 -24.78 -5.50
N VAL A 252 -1.39 -23.75 -6.34
CA VAL A 252 -2.45 -22.76 -6.59
C VAL A 252 -2.89 -22.93 -8.04
N PRO A 253 -3.96 -23.69 -8.31
CA PRO A 253 -4.35 -24.04 -9.68
C PRO A 253 -5.07 -22.91 -10.41
N ILE A 254 -5.65 -21.95 -9.69
CA ILE A 254 -6.50 -20.87 -10.21
C ILE A 254 -6.06 -19.54 -9.60
N GLY A 255 -5.97 -18.51 -10.44
CA GLY A 255 -5.52 -17.17 -10.06
C GLY A 255 -4.02 -16.94 -10.23
N VAL A 256 -3.62 -15.67 -10.26
CA VAL A 256 -2.22 -15.27 -10.32
C VAL A 256 -1.75 -14.88 -8.91
N PRO A 257 -0.59 -15.38 -8.44
CA PRO A 257 -0.11 -15.02 -7.12
C PRO A 257 0.19 -13.51 -6.98
N GLN A 258 -0.29 -12.89 -5.91
CA GLN A 258 -0.01 -11.48 -5.61
C GLN A 258 1.51 -11.20 -5.50
N GLY A 259 2.01 -10.26 -6.31
CA GLY A 259 3.44 -9.97 -6.42
C GLY A 259 4.13 -10.67 -7.60
N ALA A 260 3.40 -11.48 -8.36
CA ALA A 260 3.83 -11.88 -9.69
C ALA A 260 3.90 -10.67 -10.61
N ILE A 261 5.05 -10.47 -11.27
CA ILE A 261 5.28 -9.37 -12.22
C ILE A 261 4.21 -9.33 -13.33
N PRO A 262 3.80 -10.45 -13.96
CA PRO A 262 2.77 -10.40 -15.00
C PRO A 262 1.34 -10.33 -14.42
N GLY A 263 1.14 -10.43 -13.11
CA GLY A 263 -0.19 -10.50 -12.50
C GLY A 263 -1.12 -9.35 -12.88
N PRO A 264 -0.69 -8.08 -12.78
CA PRO A 264 -1.50 -6.94 -13.20
C PRO A 264 -1.90 -7.00 -14.68
N LEU A 265 -0.97 -7.36 -15.57
CA LEU A 265 -1.23 -7.45 -17.01
C LEU A 265 -2.25 -8.55 -17.34
N VAL A 266 -2.06 -9.74 -16.78
CA VAL A 266 -2.98 -10.87 -16.99
C VAL A 266 -4.37 -10.55 -16.46
N PHE A 267 -4.46 -9.89 -15.31
CA PHE A 267 -5.74 -9.42 -14.76
C PHE A 267 -6.43 -8.42 -15.71
N SER A 268 -5.69 -7.44 -16.22
CA SER A 268 -6.24 -6.47 -17.18
C SER A 268 -6.74 -7.15 -18.44
N ILE A 269 -6.00 -8.10 -19.01
CA ILE A 269 -6.43 -8.85 -20.19
C ILE A 269 -7.73 -9.63 -19.92
N HIS A 270 -7.82 -10.29 -18.76
CA HIS A 270 -8.98 -11.13 -18.40
C HIS A 270 -10.28 -10.35 -18.19
N GLY A 271 -10.21 -9.05 -17.86
CA GLY A 271 -11.39 -8.21 -17.66
C GLY A 271 -11.60 -7.10 -18.68
N ASN A 272 -10.77 -7.03 -19.73
CA ASN A 272 -10.74 -5.88 -20.64
C ASN A 272 -12.00 -5.77 -21.52
N ASP A 273 -12.72 -6.87 -21.71
CA ASP A 273 -13.91 -6.96 -22.53
C ASP A 273 -15.22 -6.76 -21.74
N LEU A 274 -15.17 -6.50 -20.42
CA LEU A 274 -16.33 -6.07 -19.64
C LEU A 274 -17.14 -4.95 -20.30
N PRO A 275 -16.54 -3.91 -20.92
CA PRO A 275 -17.32 -2.85 -21.58
C PRO A 275 -18.21 -3.35 -22.71
N THR A 276 -17.89 -4.50 -23.32
CA THR A 276 -18.65 -5.07 -24.46
C THR A 276 -20.02 -5.58 -24.06
N CYS A 277 -20.25 -5.89 -22.78
CA CYS A 277 -21.56 -6.33 -22.28
C CYS A 277 -22.47 -5.17 -21.84
N LEU A 278 -21.98 -3.92 -21.90
CA LEU A 278 -22.72 -2.75 -21.39
C LEU A 278 -23.50 -2.06 -22.50
N LYS A 279 -24.76 -1.71 -22.22
CA LYS A 279 -25.61 -0.87 -23.07
C LYS A 279 -25.92 0.45 -22.37
N HIS A 280 -25.92 1.55 -23.12
CA HIS A 280 -26.33 2.88 -22.64
C HIS A 280 -25.63 3.37 -21.36
N THR A 281 -24.45 2.83 -21.05
CA THR A 281 -23.71 3.10 -19.81
C THR A 281 -22.24 3.29 -20.14
N SER A 282 -21.61 4.22 -19.43
CA SER A 282 -20.16 4.42 -19.51
C SER A 282 -19.47 3.67 -18.37
N VAL A 283 -18.26 3.19 -18.64
CA VAL A 283 -17.45 2.43 -17.68
C VAL A 283 -16.03 2.96 -17.62
N THR A 284 -15.49 3.02 -16.40
CA THR A 284 -14.06 3.22 -16.15
C THR A 284 -13.52 2.01 -15.39
N LEU A 285 -12.41 1.45 -15.88
CA LEU A 285 -11.73 0.31 -15.26
C LEU A 285 -10.39 0.75 -14.67
N PHE A 286 -10.13 0.41 -13.42
CA PHE A 286 -8.84 0.56 -12.78
C PHE A 286 -8.51 -0.69 -11.94
N ALA A 287 -7.78 -1.63 -12.53
CA ALA A 287 -7.61 -2.96 -11.94
C ALA A 287 -8.98 -3.54 -11.53
N ASP A 288 -9.15 -3.98 -10.28
CA ASP A 288 -10.41 -4.52 -9.76
C ASP A 288 -11.47 -3.45 -9.45
N ASP A 289 -11.09 -2.17 -9.36
CA ASP A 289 -12.03 -1.08 -9.17
C ASP A 289 -12.70 -0.73 -10.51
N THR A 290 -14.00 -1.01 -10.61
CA THR A 290 -14.83 -0.68 -11.78
C THR A 290 -15.89 0.36 -11.40
N ALA A 291 -16.01 1.42 -12.18
CA ALA A 291 -17.05 2.44 -12.01
C ALA A 291 -17.96 2.48 -13.24
N LEU A 292 -19.24 2.15 -13.02
CA LEU A 292 -20.31 2.28 -14.00
C LEU A 292 -21.08 3.57 -13.74
N TYR A 293 -21.41 4.32 -14.79
CA TYR A 293 -22.19 5.55 -14.66
C TYR A 293 -23.06 5.80 -15.89
N CYS A 294 -24.28 6.24 -15.62
CA CYS A 294 -25.26 6.66 -16.62
C CYS A 294 -26.04 7.89 -16.10
N SER A 295 -26.85 8.47 -16.97
CA SER A 295 -27.66 9.66 -16.70
C SER A 295 -29.09 9.38 -17.13
N ALA A 296 -30.06 9.76 -16.30
CA ALA A 296 -31.48 9.64 -16.59
C ALA A 296 -32.25 10.80 -15.97
N LYS A 297 -33.45 11.08 -16.51
CA LYS A 297 -34.27 12.19 -16.02
C LYS A 297 -35.08 11.78 -14.80
N SER A 298 -35.51 10.53 -14.69
CA SER A 298 -36.33 10.05 -13.57
C SER A 298 -35.64 8.94 -12.77
N SER A 299 -36.07 8.73 -11.53
CA SER A 299 -35.54 7.64 -10.69
C SER A 299 -35.93 6.27 -11.22
N THR A 300 -37.11 6.14 -11.80
CA THR A 300 -37.62 4.89 -12.41
C THR A 300 -36.82 4.51 -13.65
N GLU A 301 -36.59 5.48 -14.55
CA GLU A 301 -35.73 5.29 -15.74
C GLU A 301 -34.31 4.92 -15.32
N LEU A 302 -33.73 5.64 -14.35
CA LEU A 302 -32.39 5.35 -13.84
C LEU A 302 -32.29 3.93 -13.27
N GLN A 303 -33.26 3.53 -12.45
CA GLN A 303 -33.31 2.21 -11.83
C GLN A 303 -33.40 1.11 -12.88
N GLN A 304 -34.31 1.27 -13.86
CA GLN A 304 -34.48 0.30 -14.93
C GLN A 304 -33.18 0.13 -15.73
N MET A 305 -32.59 1.24 -16.20
CA MET A 305 -31.35 1.20 -16.97
C MET A 305 -30.21 0.53 -16.19
N LEU A 306 -30.03 0.88 -14.92
CA LEU A 306 -28.95 0.32 -14.11
C LEU A 306 -29.16 -1.15 -13.80
N ASN A 307 -30.38 -1.61 -13.52
CA ASN A 307 -30.65 -3.02 -13.26
C ASN A 307 -30.49 -3.88 -14.51
N GLU A 308 -30.89 -3.40 -15.69
CA GLU A 308 -30.62 -4.08 -16.96
C GLU A 308 -29.11 -4.26 -17.21
N VAL A 309 -28.32 -3.23 -16.89
CA VAL A 309 -26.86 -3.26 -17.00
C VAL A 309 -26.25 -4.18 -15.97
N LEU A 310 -26.68 -4.13 -14.71
CA LEU A 310 -26.18 -4.98 -13.63
C LEU A 310 -26.51 -6.45 -13.87
N ALA A 311 -27.64 -6.77 -14.50
CA ALA A 311 -27.96 -8.13 -14.94
C ALA A 311 -26.97 -8.62 -16.01
N SER A 312 -26.67 -7.78 -17.01
CA SER A 312 -25.67 -8.10 -18.05
C SER A 312 -24.27 -8.28 -17.45
N VAL A 313 -23.92 -7.47 -16.46
CA VAL A 313 -22.65 -7.58 -15.71
C VAL A 313 -22.63 -8.86 -14.87
N ALA A 314 -23.73 -9.25 -14.24
CA ALA A 314 -23.80 -10.50 -13.46
C ALA A 314 -23.58 -11.73 -14.34
N GLU A 315 -24.18 -11.76 -15.54
CA GLU A 315 -23.95 -12.81 -16.54
C GLU A 315 -22.47 -12.82 -16.97
N TRP A 316 -21.91 -11.66 -17.33
CA TRP A 316 -20.51 -11.55 -17.72
C TRP A 316 -19.55 -12.01 -16.60
N LEU A 317 -19.79 -11.60 -15.35
CA LEU A 317 -18.97 -12.00 -14.20
C LEU A 317 -18.99 -13.53 -14.01
N ASN A 318 -20.16 -14.13 -14.20
CA ASN A 318 -20.33 -15.57 -14.11
C ASN A 318 -19.57 -16.31 -15.22
N ASP A 319 -19.70 -15.86 -16.47
CA ASP A 319 -19.00 -16.41 -17.64
C ASP A 319 -17.47 -16.32 -17.50
N HIS A 320 -16.98 -15.21 -16.95
CA HIS A 320 -15.55 -14.93 -16.74
C HIS A 320 -15.02 -15.43 -15.40
N LYS A 321 -15.87 -16.09 -14.59
CA LYS A 321 -15.55 -16.64 -13.27
C LYS A 321 -15.01 -15.60 -12.28
N PHE A 322 -15.52 -14.37 -12.37
CA PHE A 322 -15.26 -13.29 -11.42
C PHE A 322 -16.26 -13.32 -10.26
N ALA A 323 -15.75 -13.33 -9.04
CA ALA A 323 -16.57 -13.21 -7.84
C ALA A 323 -16.67 -11.76 -7.38
N LEU A 324 -17.87 -11.19 -7.42
CA LEU A 324 -18.14 -9.84 -6.94
C LEU A 324 -18.22 -9.80 -5.41
N ASN A 325 -17.65 -8.77 -4.79
CA ASN A 325 -17.85 -8.49 -3.38
C ASN A 325 -18.95 -7.45 -3.20
N VAL A 326 -20.21 -7.90 -3.17
CA VAL A 326 -21.40 -7.04 -3.09
C VAL A 326 -21.34 -6.11 -1.88
N ALA A 327 -20.88 -6.59 -0.72
CA ALA A 327 -20.73 -5.78 0.49
C ALA A 327 -19.79 -4.58 0.33
N LYS A 328 -18.80 -4.66 -0.57
CA LYS A 328 -17.92 -3.53 -0.93
C LYS A 328 -18.41 -2.72 -2.11
N SER A 329 -19.22 -3.31 -2.99
CA SER A 329 -19.88 -2.63 -4.07
C SER A 329 -20.94 -1.68 -3.51
N LYS A 330 -20.92 -0.43 -4.00
CA LYS A 330 -21.83 0.63 -3.58
C LYS A 330 -22.31 1.37 -4.80
N PHE A 331 -23.51 1.94 -4.72
CA PHE A 331 -23.97 2.91 -5.70
C PHE A 331 -24.16 4.28 -5.06
N MET A 332 -24.09 5.33 -5.86
CA MET A 332 -24.28 6.71 -5.44
C MET A 332 -25.09 7.43 -6.50
N ILE A 333 -26.11 8.17 -6.08
CA ILE A 333 -26.86 9.06 -6.96
C ILE A 333 -26.21 10.44 -6.84
N ILE A 334 -25.78 11.00 -7.96
CA ILE A 334 -25.14 12.32 -7.99
C ILE A 334 -26.10 13.33 -8.60
N ALA A 335 -26.49 14.34 -7.82
CA ALA A 335 -27.33 15.44 -8.31
C ALA A 335 -27.25 16.67 -7.39
N SER A 336 -27.91 17.77 -7.78
CA SER A 336 -28.05 18.93 -6.88
C SER A 336 -28.86 18.56 -5.63
N SER A 337 -28.62 19.25 -4.51
CA SER A 337 -29.34 18.98 -3.26
C SER A 337 -30.86 19.10 -3.40
N GLN A 338 -31.35 20.00 -4.25
CA GLN A 338 -32.78 20.15 -4.53
C GLN A 338 -33.32 18.96 -5.35
N ARG A 339 -32.52 18.49 -6.33
CA ARG A 339 -32.89 17.32 -7.11
C ARG A 339 -32.91 16.07 -6.25
N LEU A 340 -31.89 15.83 -5.42
CA LEU A 340 -31.82 14.66 -4.53
C LEU A 340 -33.03 14.56 -3.59
N LYS A 341 -33.52 15.69 -3.05
CA LYS A 341 -34.72 15.72 -2.19
C LYS A 341 -36.01 15.31 -2.93
N SER A 342 -36.09 15.60 -4.22
CA SER A 342 -37.24 15.29 -5.07
C SER A 342 -37.03 14.04 -5.92
N PHE A 343 -35.84 13.45 -5.89
CA PHE A 343 -35.50 12.25 -6.64
C PHE A 343 -36.09 11.04 -5.89
N GLY A 344 -36.88 10.23 -6.59
CA GLY A 344 -37.47 9.04 -6.00
C GLY A 344 -36.42 8.04 -5.49
N LYS A 345 -36.85 7.10 -4.67
CA LYS A 345 -35.98 6.01 -4.20
C LYS A 345 -35.55 5.14 -5.38
N VAL A 346 -34.31 4.68 -5.34
CA VAL A 346 -33.72 3.75 -6.33
C VAL A 346 -33.23 2.53 -5.57
N SER A 347 -33.60 1.35 -6.05
CA SER A 347 -33.13 0.06 -5.54
C SER A 347 -32.40 -0.67 -6.65
N LEU A 348 -31.13 -0.99 -6.42
CA LEU A 348 -30.29 -1.70 -7.39
C LEU A 348 -29.95 -3.09 -6.89
N GLU A 349 -30.07 -4.06 -7.79
CA GLU A 349 -29.80 -5.47 -7.52
C GLU A 349 -28.77 -6.01 -8.50
N ILE A 350 -27.93 -6.94 -8.03
CA ILE A 350 -26.99 -7.67 -8.87
C ILE A 350 -26.99 -9.14 -8.46
N GLY A 351 -27.46 -10.01 -9.36
CA GLY A 351 -27.84 -11.37 -8.97
C GLY A 351 -29.01 -11.32 -7.97
N ASP A 352 -28.86 -12.01 -6.85
CA ASP A 352 -29.90 -12.09 -5.80
C ASP A 352 -29.67 -11.13 -4.62
N GLU A 353 -28.70 -10.20 -4.73
CA GLU A 353 -28.33 -9.28 -3.64
C GLU A 353 -28.55 -7.81 -4.02
N PHE A 354 -28.97 -7.00 -3.03
CA PHE A 354 -29.13 -5.56 -3.16
C PHE A 354 -27.83 -4.80 -2.89
N LEU A 355 -27.57 -3.77 -3.69
CA LEU A 355 -26.45 -2.85 -3.47
C LEU A 355 -26.82 -1.77 -2.45
N ASP A 356 -25.89 -1.43 -1.56
CA ASP A 356 -26.09 -0.32 -0.63
C ASP A 356 -25.85 1.03 -1.31
N LYS A 357 -26.74 1.99 -1.04
CA LYS A 357 -26.52 3.41 -1.38
C LYS A 357 -25.44 4.00 -0.47
N ALA A 358 -24.50 4.74 -1.04
CA ALA A 358 -23.55 5.58 -0.31
C ALA A 358 -23.75 7.05 -0.68
N ASP A 359 -23.82 7.92 0.34
CA ASP A 359 -23.87 9.38 0.13
C ASP A 359 -22.46 9.97 -0.04
N CYS A 360 -21.45 9.25 0.45
CA CYS A 360 -20.04 9.60 0.37
C CYS A 360 -19.19 8.34 0.20
N TYR A 361 -18.25 8.34 -0.74
CA TYR A 361 -17.42 7.18 -1.06
C TYR A 361 -16.00 7.60 -1.44
N LYS A 362 -15.01 6.79 -1.05
CA LYS A 362 -13.61 7.02 -1.39
C LYS A 362 -13.23 6.17 -2.61
N TYR A 363 -13.24 6.79 -3.78
CA TYR A 363 -12.88 6.18 -5.05
C TYR A 363 -11.47 6.59 -5.47
N LEU A 364 -10.59 5.62 -5.72
CA LEU A 364 -9.19 5.85 -6.12
C LEU A 364 -8.48 6.94 -5.29
N GLY A 365 -8.67 6.91 -3.97
CA GLY A 365 -8.02 7.85 -3.06
C GLY A 365 -8.69 9.22 -2.90
N VAL A 366 -9.67 9.56 -3.75
CA VAL A 366 -10.46 10.80 -3.69
C VAL A 366 -11.83 10.53 -3.06
N ILE A 367 -12.27 11.41 -2.17
CA ILE A 367 -13.60 11.30 -1.56
C ILE A 367 -14.61 12.08 -2.40
N ILE A 368 -15.65 11.39 -2.86
CA ILE A 368 -16.73 11.93 -3.68
C ILE A 368 -18.02 11.82 -2.86
N ASN A 369 -18.90 12.80 -2.97
CA ASN A 369 -20.24 12.76 -2.36
C ASN A 369 -21.34 13.01 -3.41
N GLU A 370 -22.58 12.74 -3.02
CA GLU A 370 -23.77 12.83 -3.90
C GLU A 370 -24.02 14.22 -4.50
N THR A 371 -23.37 15.27 -3.98
CA THR A 371 -23.51 16.65 -4.47
C THR A 371 -22.27 17.18 -5.19
N LEU A 372 -21.23 16.34 -5.33
CA LEU A 372 -19.90 16.74 -5.80
C LEU A 372 -19.33 17.96 -5.05
N THR A 373 -19.73 18.13 -3.79
CA THR A 373 -19.12 19.14 -2.93
C THR A 373 -17.85 18.55 -2.35
N TRP A 374 -16.69 19.07 -2.74
CA TRP A 374 -15.38 18.58 -2.29
C TRP A 374 -15.10 18.76 -0.77
N ARG A 375 -16.10 19.11 0.03
CA ARG A 375 -16.00 19.40 1.47
C ARG A 375 -15.39 18.23 2.25
N ASP A 376 -15.91 17.03 2.04
CA ASP A 376 -15.49 15.83 2.77
C ASP A 376 -14.04 15.47 2.44
N HIS A 377 -13.69 15.57 1.15
CA HIS A 377 -12.31 15.37 0.69
C HIS A 377 -11.36 16.43 1.23
N VAL A 378 -11.72 17.72 1.15
CA VAL A 378 -10.90 18.81 1.68
C VAL A 378 -10.70 18.65 3.18
N ASN A 379 -11.75 18.32 3.94
CA ASN A 379 -11.64 18.06 5.38
C ASN A 379 -10.70 16.88 5.69
N TYR A 380 -10.81 15.79 4.92
CA TYR A 380 -9.93 14.64 5.03
C TYR A 380 -8.47 15.03 4.74
N ILE A 381 -8.22 15.78 3.66
CA ILE A 381 -6.87 16.23 3.30
C ILE A 381 -6.31 17.19 4.36
N SER A 382 -7.07 18.22 4.78
CA SER A 382 -6.67 19.16 5.84
C SER A 382 -6.31 18.44 7.14
N THR A 383 -7.09 17.43 7.55
CA THR A 383 -6.79 16.63 8.74
C THR A 383 -5.46 15.90 8.60
N ASN A 384 -5.21 15.27 7.45
CA ASN A 384 -3.94 14.57 7.20
C ASN A 384 -2.74 15.51 7.10
N VAL A 385 -2.92 16.69 6.50
CA VAL A 385 -1.89 17.75 6.43
C VAL A 385 -1.55 18.24 7.84
N ASN A 386 -2.57 18.57 8.66
CA ASN A 386 -2.38 19.04 10.03
C ASN A 386 -1.65 18.02 10.91
N GLN A 387 -1.95 16.73 10.76
CA GLN A 387 -1.22 15.66 11.45
C GLN A 387 0.28 15.66 11.06
N ARG A 388 0.58 15.81 9.76
CA ARG A 388 1.96 15.84 9.25
C ARG A 388 2.71 17.11 9.64
N LEU A 389 2.03 18.26 9.68
CA LEU A 389 2.58 19.51 10.21
C LEU A 389 2.85 19.41 11.71
N GLY A 390 1.95 18.77 12.47
CA GLY A 390 2.14 18.49 13.89
C GLY A 390 3.39 17.63 14.15
N ILE A 391 3.61 16.59 13.33
CA ILE A 391 4.84 15.80 13.35
C ILE A 391 6.05 16.68 13.06
N LEU A 392 6.02 17.46 11.97
CA LEU A 392 7.12 18.35 11.60
C LEU A 392 7.46 19.33 12.72
N ARG A 393 6.45 19.93 13.37
CA ARG A 393 6.65 20.84 14.50
C ARG A 393 7.40 20.18 15.66
N ARG A 394 7.10 18.91 15.95
CA ARG A 394 7.76 18.14 17.02
C ARG A 394 9.22 17.81 16.68
N ILE A 395 9.51 17.49 15.43
CA ILE A 395 10.85 17.04 15.02
C ILE A 395 11.69 18.14 14.37
N LYS A 396 11.14 19.34 14.13
CA LYS A 396 11.80 20.47 13.45
C LYS A 396 13.20 20.77 14.01
N HIS A 397 13.36 20.71 15.32
CA HIS A 397 14.62 20.97 16.01
C HIS A 397 15.73 19.94 15.75
N LEU A 398 15.37 18.76 15.22
CA LEU A 398 16.28 17.69 14.81
C LEU A 398 16.59 17.71 13.32
N LEU A 399 15.98 18.62 12.54
CA LEU A 399 16.09 18.61 11.10
C LEU A 399 16.76 19.89 10.61
N SER A 400 17.64 19.76 9.61
CA SER A 400 18.18 20.88 8.84
C SER A 400 17.07 21.57 8.02
N ILE A 401 17.34 22.77 7.49
CA ILE A 401 16.38 23.46 6.63
C ILE A 401 16.09 22.64 5.37
N GLN A 402 17.14 22.09 4.75
CA GLN A 402 17.06 21.26 3.55
C GLN A 402 16.21 20.01 3.80
N THR A 403 16.41 19.32 4.92
CA THR A 403 15.63 18.13 5.26
C THR A 403 14.17 18.48 5.60
N ARG A 404 13.90 19.66 6.17
CA ARG A 404 12.52 20.14 6.40
C ARG A 404 11.81 20.42 5.08
N GLU A 405 12.47 21.05 4.11
CA GLU A 405 11.91 21.26 2.78
C GLU A 405 11.61 19.94 2.09
N LEU A 406 12.54 18.98 2.17
CA LEU A 406 12.34 17.64 1.66
C LEU A 406 11.12 16.97 2.30
N TYR A 407 10.95 17.09 3.62
CA TYR A 407 9.77 16.62 4.33
C TYR A 407 8.49 17.27 3.80
N VAL A 408 8.45 18.60 3.65
CA VAL A 408 7.25 19.30 3.18
C VAL A 408 6.88 18.85 1.77
N LYS A 409 7.85 18.79 0.85
CA LYS A 409 7.63 18.37 -0.55
C LYS A 409 7.08 16.93 -0.63
N SER A 410 7.74 16.00 0.06
CA SER A 410 7.43 14.57 -0.01
C SER A 410 6.21 14.13 0.81
N MET A 411 5.89 14.81 1.90
CA MET A 411 4.85 14.37 2.83
C MET A 411 3.59 15.24 2.76
N ILE A 412 3.73 16.53 2.46
CA ILE A 412 2.61 17.46 2.45
C ILE A 412 2.19 17.77 1.02
N LEU A 413 3.13 18.24 0.17
CA LEU A 413 2.80 18.58 -1.21
C LEU A 413 2.37 17.36 -2.02
N SER A 414 2.95 16.18 -1.77
CA SER A 414 2.50 14.92 -2.42
C SER A 414 1.03 14.58 -2.10
N LEU A 415 0.56 14.91 -0.90
CA LEU A 415 -0.83 14.69 -0.50
C LEU A 415 -1.77 15.70 -1.16
N LEU A 416 -1.35 16.97 -1.26
CA LEU A 416 -2.10 18.03 -1.92
C LEU A 416 -2.12 17.86 -3.45
N GLY A 417 -1.05 17.34 -4.04
CA GLY A 417 -0.96 17.12 -5.48
C GLY A 417 -1.82 15.94 -5.95
N TYR A 418 -2.04 14.94 -5.10
CA TYR A 418 -2.79 13.74 -5.49
C TYR A 418 -4.25 14.05 -5.81
N GLY A 419 -4.65 13.78 -7.05
CA GLY A 419 -5.99 14.07 -7.56
C GLY A 419 -6.32 15.57 -7.62
N GLY A 420 -5.34 16.46 -7.44
CA GLY A 420 -5.55 17.90 -7.35
C GLY A 420 -6.21 18.50 -8.61
N ILE A 421 -6.05 17.87 -9.77
CA ILE A 421 -6.78 18.26 -10.99
C ILE A 421 -8.30 18.13 -10.86
N VAL A 422 -8.78 17.21 -10.02
CA VAL A 422 -10.21 16.92 -9.87
C VAL A 422 -10.84 17.82 -8.81
N TRP A 423 -10.19 17.94 -7.64
CA TRP A 423 -10.77 18.64 -6.48
C TRP A 423 -10.14 20.00 -6.21
N GLY A 424 -9.03 20.35 -6.88
CA GLY A 424 -8.22 21.54 -6.62
C GLY A 424 -8.49 22.73 -7.54
N GLU A 425 -9.55 22.70 -8.35
CA GLU A 425 -9.89 23.81 -9.25
C GLU A 425 -10.15 25.13 -8.49
N ARG A 426 -9.84 26.27 -9.13
CA ARG A 426 -10.00 27.63 -8.56
C ARG A 426 -11.41 27.93 -8.04
N TYR A 427 -12.43 27.24 -8.55
CA TYR A 427 -13.82 27.41 -8.13
C TYR A 427 -14.18 26.59 -6.87
N ASN A 428 -13.26 25.76 -6.35
CA ASN A 428 -13.44 25.12 -5.06
C ASN A 428 -13.27 26.15 -3.93
N LYS A 429 -14.34 26.91 -3.68
CA LYS A 429 -14.42 27.94 -2.63
C LYS A 429 -14.01 27.40 -1.25
N ILE A 430 -14.28 26.13 -0.97
CA ILE A 430 -13.95 25.48 0.31
C ILE A 430 -12.44 25.29 0.45
N LEU A 431 -11.78 24.85 -0.63
CA LEU A 431 -10.33 24.71 -0.63
C LEU A 431 -9.65 26.08 -0.55
N MET A 432 -10.08 27.05 -1.37
CA MET A 432 -9.49 28.38 -1.39
C MET A 432 -9.62 29.09 -0.04
N ALA A 433 -10.74 28.94 0.67
CA ALA A 433 -10.92 29.46 2.02
C ALA A 433 -10.00 28.82 3.07
N LYS A 434 -9.62 27.54 2.90
CA LYS A 434 -8.77 26.80 3.85
C LYS A 434 -7.29 26.88 3.53
N VAL A 435 -6.91 26.99 2.26
CA VAL A 435 -5.51 27.07 1.82
C VAL A 435 -4.93 28.46 2.05
N GLN A 436 -5.75 29.52 2.01
CA GLN A 436 -5.29 30.87 2.38
C GLN A 436 -4.83 31.00 3.85
N LEU A 437 -5.11 30.01 4.69
CA LEU A 437 -4.73 29.96 6.12
C LEU A 437 -3.50 29.07 6.41
N LEU A 438 -2.96 28.37 5.41
CA LEU A 438 -1.72 27.57 5.49
C LEU A 438 -0.53 28.38 5.00
#